data_AF-A0A971UKU0-F1
#
_entry.id   AF-A0A971UKU0-F1
#
_cell.length_a   1.000
_cell.length_b   1.000
_cell.length_c   1.000
_cell.angle_alpha   90.00
_cell.angle_beta   90.00
_cell.angle_gamma   90.00
#
_symmetry.space_group_name_H-M   'P 1'
#
loop_
_entity.id
_entity.type
_entity.pdbx_description
1 polymer ?
#
loop_
_entity_poly.entity_id
_entity_poly.type
_entity_poly.pdbx_seq_one_letter_code
_entity_poly.pdbx_strand_id
1 'polypeptide(L)'
;MAKAHSTTMLAFGDVHVPHQNPRAVEVFCRVAERVRPEVIVCLGDLLDCGQFSVHPPTHGMPETDYHEDLSDANALLDRLQAACGRLVLVEGNHEYRLDRWAAATAEGRGAYSMLAPRMQLAKGRTRFTYVRYGSVDGRYPHHAVNGRIIAVHGWSYARHATKQHLQISQGKSVIHGHTHRADASIVQNIWSPGKVIQARSCGCLCKPIPLYGTGRPVEWVNGFILGYLGRRSDTLYTIPIMDHRCILPDGTEVAA
;
A
#
# COMPACT_ATOMS: atom_id res chain seq x y z
N MET A 1 20.14 -8.97 11.07
CA MET A 1 20.75 -9.03 9.72
C MET A 1 20.27 -10.30 9.02
N ALA A 2 19.66 -10.18 7.84
CA ALA A 2 19.24 -11.34 7.05
C ALA A 2 20.48 -12.12 6.59
N LYS A 3 20.49 -13.44 6.81
CA LYS A 3 21.59 -14.32 6.36
C LYS A 3 21.64 -14.37 4.82
N ALA A 4 22.79 -14.75 4.27
CA ALA A 4 22.97 -14.95 2.83
C ALA A 4 21.78 -15.73 2.23
N HIS A 5 21.16 -15.15 1.19
CA HIS A 5 19.98 -15.65 0.45
C HIS A 5 18.58 -15.37 1.02
N SER A 6 18.43 -14.54 2.07
CA SER A 6 17.12 -14.06 2.52
C SER A 6 16.92 -12.60 2.14
N THR A 7 15.81 -12.31 1.45
CA THR A 7 15.41 -10.97 1.04
C THR A 7 14.44 -10.37 2.07
N THR A 8 14.71 -9.16 2.53
CA THR A 8 13.84 -8.39 3.42
C THR A 8 12.93 -7.47 2.60
N MET A 9 11.64 -7.48 2.95
CA MET A 9 10.61 -6.65 2.32
C MET A 9 9.91 -5.80 3.37
N LEU A 10 9.59 -4.56 3.03
CA LEU A 10 8.54 -3.80 3.69
C LEU A 10 7.36 -3.59 2.74
N ALA A 11 6.14 -3.56 3.28
CA ALA A 11 4.98 -3.10 2.54
C ALA A 11 4.08 -2.20 3.38
N PHE A 12 3.53 -1.16 2.76
CA PHE A 12 2.66 -0.16 3.38
C PHE A 12 1.59 0.25 2.36
N GLY A 13 0.57 0.98 2.77
CA GLY A 13 -0.47 1.47 1.86
C GLY A 13 -1.42 2.41 2.57
N ASP A 14 -2.43 2.88 1.84
CA ASP A 14 -3.51 3.70 2.36
C ASP A 14 -2.94 4.91 3.14
N VAL A 15 -2.03 5.66 2.49
CA VAL A 15 -1.43 6.88 3.05
C VAL A 15 -2.40 8.04 2.92
N HIS A 16 -3.14 8.08 1.80
CA HIS A 16 -4.11 9.12 1.45
C HIS A 16 -3.56 10.53 1.57
N VAL A 17 -2.42 10.86 0.96
CA VAL A 17 -1.93 12.25 0.95
C VAL A 17 -3.04 13.19 0.45
N PRO A 18 -3.41 14.26 1.20
CA PRO A 18 -2.70 14.87 2.35
C PRO A 18 -3.28 14.52 3.75
N HIS A 19 -4.01 13.41 3.86
CA HIS A 19 -4.67 12.91 5.07
C HIS A 19 -3.85 11.87 5.85
N GLN A 20 -2.56 11.77 5.58
CA GLN A 20 -1.63 10.90 6.29
C GLN A 20 -1.65 11.16 7.81
N ASN A 21 -1.37 10.11 8.60
CA ASN A 21 -0.95 10.26 9.98
C ASN A 21 0.58 10.52 9.98
N PRO A 22 1.05 11.75 10.28
CA PRO A 22 2.46 12.09 10.16
C PRO A 22 3.35 11.25 11.08
N ARG A 23 2.86 10.85 12.27
CA ARG A 23 3.61 9.99 13.19
C ARG A 23 3.76 8.58 12.63
N ALA A 24 2.71 8.03 12.03
CA ALA A 24 2.75 6.70 11.44
C ALA A 24 3.71 6.65 10.23
N VAL A 25 3.67 7.68 9.38
CA VAL A 25 4.61 7.82 8.25
C VAL A 25 6.06 7.93 8.74
N GLU A 26 6.32 8.73 9.78
CA GLU A 26 7.67 8.88 10.35
C GLU A 26 8.19 7.56 10.93
N VAL A 27 7.37 6.84 11.71
CA VAL A 27 7.73 5.50 12.22
C VAL A 27 8.11 4.57 11.07
N PHE A 28 7.27 4.50 10.03
CA PHE A 28 7.53 3.63 8.88
C PHE A 28 8.83 4.01 8.16
N CYS A 29 9.09 5.31 7.96
CA CYS A 29 10.33 5.78 7.34
C CYS A 29 11.57 5.39 8.16
N ARG A 30 11.54 5.56 9.49
CA ARG A 30 12.65 5.16 10.38
C ARG A 30 12.87 3.64 10.37
N VAL A 31 11.80 2.86 10.29
CA VAL A 31 11.90 1.40 10.11
C VAL A 31 12.55 1.08 8.77
N ALA A 32 12.16 1.74 7.68
CA ALA A 32 12.78 1.53 6.37
C ALA A 32 14.27 1.88 6.37
N GLU A 33 14.66 3.01 6.97
CA GLU A 33 16.04 3.46 7.11
C GLU A 33 16.89 2.50 7.94
N ARG A 34 16.31 1.92 9.00
CA ARG A 34 16.98 0.93 9.85
C ARG A 34 17.11 -0.43 9.18
N VAL A 35 16.02 -0.94 8.63
CA VAL A 35 15.94 -2.30 8.07
C VAL A 35 16.67 -2.38 6.72
N ARG A 36 16.67 -1.28 5.96
CA ARG A 36 17.20 -1.20 4.60
C ARG A 36 16.77 -2.36 3.70
N PRO A 37 15.46 -2.55 3.48
CA PRO A 37 14.95 -3.71 2.74
C PRO A 37 15.39 -3.69 1.27
N GLU A 38 15.52 -4.86 0.64
CA GLU A 38 15.78 -4.89 -0.81
C GLU A 38 14.55 -4.42 -1.61
N VAL A 39 13.35 -4.59 -1.06
CA VAL A 39 12.11 -4.12 -1.72
C VAL A 39 11.14 -3.46 -0.73
N ILE A 40 10.63 -2.30 -1.12
CA ILE A 40 9.47 -1.68 -0.49
C ILE A 40 8.31 -1.73 -1.48
N VAL A 41 7.13 -2.16 -1.00
CA VAL A 41 5.89 -2.20 -1.79
C VAL A 41 4.85 -1.27 -1.17
N CYS A 42 4.52 -0.18 -1.87
CA CYS A 42 3.32 0.60 -1.61
C CYS A 42 2.12 -0.13 -2.23
N LEU A 43 1.12 -0.44 -1.41
CA LEU A 43 -0.09 -1.21 -1.71
C LEU A 43 -1.26 -0.31 -2.14
N GLY A 44 -0.95 0.90 -2.62
CA GLY A 44 -1.92 1.81 -3.22
C GLY A 44 -2.53 2.80 -2.24
N ASP A 45 -3.39 3.65 -2.80
CA ASP A 45 -3.99 4.79 -2.10
C ASP A 45 -2.90 5.63 -1.38
N LEU A 46 -1.80 5.90 -2.10
CA LEU A 46 -0.77 6.84 -1.69
C LEU A 46 -1.33 8.26 -1.73
N LEU A 47 -1.96 8.63 -2.85
CA LEU A 47 -2.66 9.90 -3.05
C LEU A 47 -4.15 9.70 -2.78
N ASP A 48 -4.81 10.63 -2.08
CA ASP A 48 -6.26 10.54 -1.88
C ASP A 48 -7.06 10.83 -3.16
N CYS A 49 -6.57 11.76 -4.00
CA CYS A 49 -7.23 12.18 -5.23
C CYS A 49 -8.72 12.53 -5.02
N GLY A 50 -9.05 13.13 -3.87
CA GLY A 50 -10.41 13.50 -3.50
C GLY A 50 -11.05 14.49 -4.48
N GLN A 51 -10.24 15.35 -5.10
CA GLN A 51 -10.68 16.32 -6.12
C GLN A 51 -11.27 15.65 -7.37
N PHE A 52 -10.88 14.40 -7.66
CA PHE A 52 -11.36 13.61 -8.79
C PHE A 52 -12.47 12.62 -8.39
N SER A 53 -12.92 12.66 -7.13
CA SER A 53 -13.98 11.79 -6.63
C SER A 53 -15.34 12.16 -7.23
N VAL A 54 -16.14 11.15 -7.54
CA VAL A 54 -17.56 11.33 -7.88
C VAL A 54 -18.44 11.46 -6.63
N HIS A 55 -17.90 11.11 -5.46
CA HIS A 55 -18.59 11.28 -4.19
C HIS A 55 -18.34 12.69 -3.66
N PRO A 56 -19.40 13.44 -3.29
CA PRO A 56 -19.26 14.80 -2.80
C PRO A 56 -18.44 14.83 -1.49
N PRO A 57 -17.62 15.86 -1.28
CA PRO A 57 -16.90 16.03 -0.02
C PRO A 57 -17.86 16.27 1.14
N THR A 58 -17.41 15.95 2.35
CA THR A 58 -18.16 16.30 3.58
C THR A 58 -18.02 17.80 3.82
N HIS A 59 -19.12 18.48 4.18
CA HIS A 59 -19.07 19.91 4.50
C HIS A 59 -18.05 20.20 5.62
N GLY A 60 -17.19 21.19 5.42
CA GLY A 60 -16.10 21.54 6.34
C GLY A 60 -14.78 20.79 6.10
N MET A 61 -14.75 19.85 5.15
CA MET A 61 -13.49 19.26 4.69
C MET A 61 -12.66 20.31 3.95
N PRO A 62 -11.38 20.54 4.33
CA PRO A 62 -10.52 21.47 3.62
C PRO A 62 -10.34 21.05 2.15
N GLU A 63 -10.32 22.03 1.25
CA GLU A 63 -9.90 21.81 -0.12
C GLU A 63 -8.41 21.44 -0.15
N THR A 64 -8.04 20.58 -1.10
CA THR A 64 -6.67 20.08 -1.26
C THR A 64 -6.14 20.46 -2.64
N ASP A 65 -4.86 20.81 -2.71
CA ASP A 65 -4.19 21.11 -3.97
C ASP A 65 -3.45 19.87 -4.49
N TYR A 66 -3.78 19.44 -5.70
CA TYR A 66 -3.22 18.20 -6.25
C TYR A 66 -1.70 18.29 -6.52
N HIS A 67 -1.17 19.48 -6.81
CA HIS A 67 0.27 19.65 -6.98
C HIS A 67 1.01 19.57 -5.65
N GLU A 68 0.44 20.12 -4.58
CA GLU A 68 0.95 19.93 -3.21
C GLU A 68 0.89 18.46 -2.79
N ASP A 69 -0.23 17.77 -3.06
CA ASP A 69 -0.39 16.34 -2.78
C ASP A 69 0.70 15.51 -3.49
N LEU A 70 0.97 15.82 -4.77
CA LEU A 70 2.06 15.20 -5.52
C LEU A 70 3.42 15.50 -4.92
N SER A 71 3.68 16.74 -4.48
CA SER A 71 4.95 17.13 -3.86
C SER A 71 5.22 16.30 -2.60
N ASP A 72 4.23 16.20 -1.71
CA ASP A 72 4.32 15.44 -0.46
C ASP A 72 4.50 13.94 -0.71
N ALA A 73 3.73 13.38 -1.64
CA ALA A 73 3.88 11.98 -2.04
C ALA A 73 5.27 11.71 -2.63
N ASN A 74 5.78 12.61 -3.48
CA ASN A 74 7.13 12.49 -4.05
C ASN A 74 8.20 12.52 -2.97
N ALA A 75 8.12 13.44 -2.00
CA ALA A 75 9.07 13.55 -0.90
C ALA A 75 9.12 12.25 -0.07
N LEU A 76 7.96 11.65 0.21
CA LEU A 76 7.88 10.36 0.88
C LEU A 76 8.53 9.23 0.05
N LEU A 77 8.19 9.12 -1.23
CA LEU A 77 8.77 8.08 -2.09
C LEU A 77 10.28 8.23 -2.25
N ASP A 78 10.80 9.46 -2.29
CA ASP A 78 12.24 9.72 -2.40
C ASP A 78 13.00 9.30 -1.14
N ARG A 79 12.46 9.60 0.04
CA ARG A 79 13.01 9.13 1.32
C ARG A 79 13.05 7.60 1.39
N LEU A 80 11.97 6.93 0.98
CA LEU A 80 11.89 5.46 0.96
C LEU A 80 12.82 4.84 -0.09
N GLN A 81 12.98 5.48 -1.25
CA GLN A 81 13.87 5.01 -2.31
C GLN A 81 15.35 5.08 -1.91
N ALA A 82 15.74 6.06 -1.07
CA ALA A 82 17.08 6.12 -0.50
C ALA A 82 17.36 4.99 0.52
N ALA A 83 16.30 4.49 1.18
CA ALA A 83 16.40 3.44 2.19
C ALA A 83 16.32 2.01 1.62
N CYS A 84 15.89 1.82 0.36
CA CYS A 84 15.64 0.48 -0.20
C CYS A 84 16.40 0.16 -1.49
N GLY A 85 16.43 -1.12 -1.86
CA GLY A 85 17.00 -1.56 -3.14
C GLY A 85 16.11 -1.25 -4.35
N ARG A 86 14.79 -1.43 -4.19
CA ARG A 86 13.77 -1.22 -5.22
C ARG A 86 12.45 -0.80 -4.57
N LEU A 87 11.76 0.15 -5.20
CA LEU A 87 10.45 0.62 -4.76
C LEU A 87 9.38 0.19 -5.77
N VAL A 88 8.25 -0.28 -5.28
CA VAL A 88 7.10 -0.70 -6.08
C VAL A 88 5.87 0.03 -5.58
N LEU A 89 5.08 0.60 -6.48
CA LEU A 89 3.78 1.19 -6.18
C LEU A 89 2.72 0.42 -6.95
N VAL A 90 1.84 -0.26 -6.22
CA VAL A 90 0.60 -0.84 -6.74
C VAL A 90 -0.48 0.20 -6.58
N GLU A 91 -0.98 0.76 -7.67
CA GLU A 91 -1.98 1.82 -7.64
C GLU A 91 -3.26 1.37 -6.95
N GLY A 92 -3.89 2.27 -6.19
CA GLY A 92 -5.14 2.01 -5.51
C GLY A 92 -6.34 2.64 -6.21
N ASN A 93 -7.52 2.47 -5.62
CA ASN A 93 -8.74 2.98 -6.23
C ASN A 93 -8.87 4.50 -6.10
N HIS A 94 -8.10 5.13 -5.22
CA HIS A 94 -8.04 6.59 -5.09
C HIS A 94 -7.30 7.22 -6.26
N GLU A 95 -6.08 6.76 -6.59
CA GLU A 95 -5.39 7.22 -7.80
C GLU A 95 -6.22 6.99 -9.07
N TYR A 96 -6.89 5.83 -9.16
CA TYR A 96 -7.74 5.48 -10.30
C TYR A 96 -8.95 6.43 -10.50
N ARG A 97 -9.30 7.28 -9.53
CA ARG A 97 -10.29 8.34 -9.72
C ARG A 97 -9.87 9.31 -10.82
N LEU A 98 -8.58 9.65 -10.87
CA LEU A 98 -8.03 10.54 -11.89
C LEU A 98 -8.13 9.90 -13.28
N ASP A 99 -7.78 8.62 -13.42
CA ASP A 99 -7.93 7.87 -14.67
C ASP A 99 -9.38 7.87 -15.17
N ARG A 100 -10.35 7.66 -14.28
CA ARG A 100 -11.77 7.71 -14.62
C ARG A 100 -12.23 9.11 -15.03
N TRP A 101 -11.86 10.13 -14.26
CA TRP A 101 -12.17 11.53 -14.58
C TRP A 101 -11.58 11.93 -15.94
N ALA A 102 -10.32 11.55 -16.19
CA ALA A 102 -9.62 11.84 -17.42
C ALA A 102 -10.27 11.15 -18.61
N ALA A 103 -10.71 9.89 -18.47
CA ALA A 103 -11.40 9.19 -19.54
C ALA A 103 -12.77 9.81 -19.87
N ALA A 104 -13.48 10.35 -18.87
CA ALA A 104 -14.85 10.84 -19.00
C ALA A 104 -14.97 12.20 -19.72
N THR A 105 -13.94 13.04 -19.70
CA THR A 105 -14.00 14.44 -20.19
C THR A 105 -13.00 14.70 -21.33
N ALA A 106 -13.27 15.68 -22.19
CA ALA A 106 -12.33 16.02 -23.27
C ALA A 106 -11.08 16.72 -22.70
N GLU A 107 -11.30 17.60 -21.73
CA GLU A 107 -10.29 18.33 -20.96
C GLU A 107 -9.40 17.35 -20.19
N GLY A 108 -10.02 16.38 -19.51
CA GLY A 108 -9.30 15.35 -18.77
C GLY A 108 -8.45 14.46 -19.68
N ARG A 109 -8.94 14.08 -20.87
CA ARG A 109 -8.12 13.35 -21.86
C ARG A 109 -6.92 14.17 -22.32
N GLY A 110 -7.10 15.47 -22.54
CA GLY A 110 -6.02 16.39 -22.90
C GLY A 110 -5.01 16.60 -21.76
N ALA A 111 -5.48 16.62 -20.51
CA ALA A 111 -4.66 16.89 -19.33
C ALA A 111 -4.00 15.64 -18.71
N TYR A 112 -4.44 14.42 -19.06
CA TYR A 112 -4.03 13.18 -18.40
C TYR A 112 -2.52 13.02 -18.30
N SER A 113 -1.77 13.29 -19.37
CA SER A 113 -0.31 13.13 -19.35
C SER A 113 0.41 14.06 -18.36
N MET A 114 -0.20 15.19 -18.00
CA MET A 114 0.32 16.15 -17.03
C MET A 114 -0.06 15.80 -15.60
N LEU A 115 -1.14 15.04 -15.40
CA LEU A 115 -1.70 14.78 -14.07
C LEU A 115 -1.52 13.32 -13.62
N ALA A 116 -1.43 12.36 -14.54
CA ALA A 116 -1.47 10.93 -14.23
C ALA A 116 -0.46 10.54 -13.13
N PRO A 117 -0.89 9.91 -12.02
CA PRO A 117 -0.01 9.52 -10.92
C PRO A 117 1.16 8.65 -11.40
N ARG A 118 0.91 7.73 -12.34
CA ARG A 118 1.96 6.93 -12.99
C ARG A 118 3.08 7.78 -13.59
N MET A 119 2.74 8.90 -14.24
CA MET A 119 3.73 9.76 -14.89
C MET A 119 4.44 10.64 -13.88
N GLN A 120 3.68 11.27 -12.97
CA GLN A 120 4.22 12.21 -12.01
C GLN A 120 5.05 11.53 -10.91
N LEU A 121 4.61 10.36 -10.41
CA LEU A 121 5.32 9.61 -9.38
C LEU A 121 6.44 8.70 -9.93
N ALA A 122 6.55 8.48 -11.24
CA ALA A 122 7.68 7.75 -11.80
C ALA A 122 8.82 8.68 -12.28
N LYS A 123 8.53 9.97 -12.46
CA LYS A 123 9.47 10.94 -13.02
C LYS A 123 10.76 11.00 -12.22
N GLY A 124 11.90 10.77 -12.88
CA GLY A 124 13.23 10.84 -12.26
C GLY A 124 13.61 9.66 -11.36
N ARG A 125 12.72 8.67 -11.15
CA ARG A 125 13.01 7.51 -10.29
C ARG A 125 13.66 6.36 -11.06
N THR A 126 14.65 5.74 -10.43
CA THR A 126 15.30 4.52 -10.93
C THR A 126 14.97 3.35 -10.01
N ARG A 127 14.91 2.12 -10.55
CA ARG A 127 14.48 0.93 -9.78
C ARG A 127 13.11 1.14 -9.11
N PHE A 128 12.21 1.77 -9.86
CA PHE A 128 10.83 2.03 -9.48
C PHE A 128 9.89 1.28 -10.41
N THR A 129 8.93 0.55 -9.84
CA THR A 129 7.88 -0.14 -10.60
C THR A 129 6.53 0.44 -10.25
N TYR A 130 5.77 0.86 -11.26
CA TYR A 130 4.39 1.30 -11.10
C TYR A 130 3.42 0.27 -11.71
N VAL A 131 2.53 -0.28 -10.90
CA VAL A 131 1.48 -1.23 -11.33
C VAL A 131 0.16 -0.49 -11.31
N ARG A 132 -0.47 -0.34 -12.49
CA ARG A 132 -1.75 0.37 -12.64
C ARG A 132 -2.91 -0.40 -12.03
N TYR A 133 -3.94 0.30 -11.54
CA TYR A 133 -5.18 -0.27 -10.99
C TYR A 133 -6.12 -0.77 -12.10
N GLY A 134 -6.08 -0.14 -13.28
CA GLY A 134 -6.90 -0.56 -14.42
C GLY A 134 -6.36 -1.81 -15.13
N SER A 135 -7.26 -2.59 -15.73
CA SER A 135 -6.97 -3.80 -16.51
C SER A 135 -7.09 -3.60 -18.02
N VAL A 136 -6.87 -2.38 -18.50
CA VAL A 136 -7.04 -2.01 -19.94
C VAL A 136 -6.14 -2.83 -20.88
N ASP A 137 -5.06 -3.39 -20.36
CA ASP A 137 -4.15 -4.28 -21.10
C ASP A 137 -4.57 -5.78 -21.04
N GLY A 138 -5.78 -6.05 -20.53
CA GLY A 138 -6.34 -7.39 -20.42
C GLY A 138 -5.74 -8.24 -19.29
N ARG A 139 -5.00 -7.65 -18.36
CA ARG A 139 -4.36 -8.35 -17.24
C ARG A 139 -4.93 -7.91 -15.91
N TYR A 140 -5.00 -8.83 -14.94
CA TYR A 140 -5.32 -8.48 -13.56
C TYR A 140 -4.13 -7.76 -12.91
N PRO A 141 -4.34 -6.54 -12.38
CA PRO A 141 -3.33 -5.79 -11.67
C PRO A 141 -2.79 -6.54 -10.45
N HIS A 142 -1.49 -6.80 -10.46
CA HIS A 142 -0.76 -7.29 -9.29
C HIS A 142 0.74 -7.10 -9.49
N HIS A 143 1.49 -7.07 -8.40
CA HIS A 143 2.93 -7.22 -8.42
C HIS A 143 3.33 -8.58 -7.85
N ALA A 144 4.10 -9.37 -8.60
CA ALA A 144 4.71 -10.59 -8.07
C ALA A 144 5.92 -10.21 -7.20
N VAL A 145 5.76 -10.24 -5.88
CA VAL A 145 6.85 -10.00 -4.92
C VAL A 145 7.92 -11.10 -5.06
N ASN A 146 7.46 -12.35 -5.16
CA ASN A 146 8.26 -13.52 -5.51
C ASN A 146 7.37 -14.58 -6.17
N GLY A 147 7.86 -15.82 -6.36
CA GLY A 147 7.06 -16.90 -6.97
C GLY A 147 5.82 -17.34 -6.18
N ARG A 148 5.69 -16.93 -4.91
CA ARG A 148 4.66 -17.36 -3.95
C ARG A 148 3.70 -16.24 -3.56
N ILE A 149 4.21 -15.01 -3.40
CA ILE A 149 3.47 -13.84 -2.88
C ILE A 149 3.20 -12.85 -4.01
N ILE A 150 1.95 -12.40 -4.08
CA ILE A 150 1.52 -11.27 -4.90
C ILE A 150 1.10 -10.10 -4.01
N ALA A 151 1.34 -8.89 -4.48
CA ALA A 151 0.87 -7.64 -3.88
C ALA A 151 -0.22 -7.03 -4.75
N VAL A 152 -1.30 -6.62 -4.10
CA VAL A 152 -2.48 -6.00 -4.72
C VAL A 152 -2.95 -4.84 -3.84
N HIS A 153 -3.69 -3.89 -4.41
CA HIS A 153 -4.32 -2.87 -3.56
C HIS A 153 -5.44 -3.51 -2.71
N GLY A 154 -6.48 -4.03 -3.37
CA GLY A 154 -7.50 -4.84 -2.74
C GLY A 154 -8.61 -5.22 -3.72
N TRP A 155 -9.24 -6.38 -3.50
CA TRP A 155 -10.39 -6.88 -4.26
C TRP A 155 -11.69 -6.87 -3.44
N SER A 156 -11.60 -6.66 -2.13
CA SER A 156 -12.76 -6.67 -1.23
C SER A 156 -12.53 -5.79 -0.02
N TYR A 157 -13.57 -5.07 0.40
CA TYR A 157 -13.63 -4.32 1.66
C TYR A 157 -14.58 -4.96 2.68
N ALA A 158 -15.00 -6.21 2.46
CA ALA A 158 -15.94 -6.91 3.34
C ALA A 158 -15.36 -7.20 4.74
N ARG A 159 -16.21 -7.61 5.69
CA ARG A 159 -15.79 -7.92 7.08
C ARG A 159 -14.61 -8.89 7.16
N HIS A 160 -14.59 -9.94 6.34
CA HIS A 160 -13.49 -10.91 6.27
C HIS A 160 -12.64 -10.74 4.99
N ALA A 161 -12.35 -9.50 4.62
CA ALA A 161 -11.63 -9.16 3.40
C ALA A 161 -10.32 -9.94 3.23
N THR A 162 -9.46 -10.03 4.25
CA THR A 162 -8.18 -10.74 4.16
C THR A 162 -8.35 -12.21 3.78
N LYS A 163 -9.35 -12.88 4.38
CA LYS A 163 -9.71 -14.26 4.02
C LYS A 163 -10.22 -14.35 2.58
N GLN A 164 -11.04 -13.38 2.15
CA GLN A 164 -11.53 -13.33 0.77
C GLN A 164 -10.41 -13.13 -0.24
N HIS A 165 -9.43 -12.25 0.02
CA HIS A 165 -8.25 -12.11 -0.85
C HIS A 165 -7.51 -13.43 -1.00
N LEU A 166 -7.34 -14.18 0.09
CA LEU A 166 -6.71 -15.49 0.04
C LEU A 166 -7.49 -16.47 -0.84
N GLN A 167 -8.81 -16.47 -0.78
CA GLN A 167 -9.67 -17.31 -1.63
C GLN A 167 -9.58 -16.90 -3.11
N ILE A 168 -9.69 -15.60 -3.40
CA ILE A 168 -9.63 -15.03 -4.76
C ILE A 168 -8.26 -15.29 -5.41
N SER A 169 -7.19 -15.35 -4.62
CA SER A 169 -5.81 -15.55 -5.11
C SER A 169 -5.55 -16.90 -5.80
N GLN A 170 -6.48 -17.86 -5.66
CA GLN A 170 -6.37 -19.21 -6.23
C GLN A 170 -5.04 -19.91 -5.90
N GLY A 171 -4.57 -19.80 -4.64
CA GLY A 171 -3.42 -20.54 -4.15
C GLY A 171 -2.09 -19.78 -4.13
N LYS A 172 -2.13 -18.46 -4.32
CA LYS A 172 -1.01 -17.54 -4.05
C LYS A 172 -1.14 -16.94 -2.65
N SER A 173 -0.02 -16.62 -2.02
CA SER A 173 -0.04 -15.74 -0.85
C SER A 173 -0.28 -14.30 -1.32
N VAL A 174 -0.96 -13.48 -0.52
CA VAL A 174 -1.35 -12.11 -0.88
C VAL A 174 -0.95 -11.12 0.21
N ILE A 175 -0.44 -9.96 -0.18
CA ILE A 175 -0.39 -8.78 0.69
C ILE A 175 -1.27 -7.68 0.08
N HIS A 176 -2.03 -6.97 0.91
CA HIS A 176 -3.00 -5.97 0.44
C HIS A 176 -3.17 -4.77 1.39
N GLY A 177 -3.70 -3.66 0.86
CA GLY A 177 -4.15 -2.46 1.58
C GLY A 177 -5.68 -2.37 1.54
N HIS A 178 -6.21 -1.21 1.12
CA HIS A 178 -7.61 -0.91 0.78
C HIS A 178 -8.61 -0.92 1.96
N THR A 179 -8.42 -1.83 2.91
CA THR A 179 -9.36 -2.03 4.03
C THR A 179 -9.02 -1.22 5.26
N HIS A 180 -7.81 -0.65 5.29
CA HIS A 180 -7.22 0.12 6.39
C HIS A 180 -7.11 -0.65 7.72
N ARG A 181 -7.44 -1.95 7.72
CA ARG A 181 -7.38 -2.83 8.89
C ARG A 181 -6.13 -3.68 8.84
N ALA A 182 -5.53 -3.95 9.99
CA ALA A 182 -4.45 -4.92 10.13
C ALA A 182 -5.04 -6.32 10.39
N ASP A 183 -4.77 -7.28 9.52
CA ASP A 183 -5.35 -8.63 9.61
C ASP A 183 -4.48 -9.66 8.87
N ALA A 184 -4.59 -10.93 9.25
CA ALA A 184 -3.86 -12.03 8.66
C ALA A 184 -4.72 -13.30 8.60
N SER A 185 -4.70 -13.97 7.45
CA SER A 185 -5.30 -15.29 7.28
C SER A 185 -4.27 -16.27 6.75
N ILE A 186 -4.10 -17.40 7.44
CA ILE A 186 -3.13 -18.44 7.09
C ILE A 186 -3.88 -19.75 6.98
N VAL A 187 -3.68 -20.47 5.88
CA VAL A 187 -4.26 -21.81 5.69
C VAL A 187 -3.26 -22.77 5.08
N GLN A 188 -3.48 -24.06 5.32
CA GLN A 188 -2.87 -25.12 4.54
C GLN A 188 -3.49 -25.13 3.14
N ASN A 189 -2.65 -25.28 2.12
CA ASN A 189 -3.09 -25.54 0.76
C ASN A 189 -3.54 -27.01 0.67
N ILE A 190 -4.84 -27.23 0.47
CA ILE A 190 -5.43 -28.57 0.39
C ILE A 190 -4.93 -29.38 -0.81
N TRP A 191 -4.48 -28.71 -1.87
CA TRP A 191 -3.95 -29.33 -3.10
C TRP A 191 -2.44 -29.59 -3.04
N SER A 192 -1.79 -29.16 -1.96
CA SER A 192 -0.34 -29.31 -1.79
C SER A 192 -0.04 -29.49 -0.29
N PRO A 193 -0.18 -30.72 0.24
CA PRO A 193 0.08 -31.01 1.64
C PRO A 193 1.42 -30.43 2.12
N GLY A 194 1.42 -29.76 3.29
CA GLY A 194 2.60 -29.08 3.83
C GLY A 194 2.89 -27.68 3.24
N LYS A 195 2.21 -27.25 2.18
CA LYS A 195 2.33 -25.89 1.66
C LYS A 195 1.36 -24.96 2.39
N VAL A 196 1.89 -23.93 3.02
CA VAL A 196 1.11 -22.85 3.63
C VAL A 196 0.97 -21.69 2.65
N ILE A 197 -0.23 -21.12 2.58
CA ILE A 197 -0.53 -19.85 1.91
C ILE A 197 -1.12 -18.87 2.92
N GLN A 198 -0.84 -17.58 2.73
CA GLN A 198 -1.28 -16.53 3.65
C GLN A 198 -1.74 -15.29 2.92
N ALA A 199 -2.73 -14.59 3.47
CA ALA A 199 -3.07 -13.23 3.12
C ALA A 199 -2.80 -12.31 4.32
N ARG A 200 -2.25 -11.11 4.06
CA ARG A 200 -2.04 -10.10 5.10
C ARG A 200 -2.43 -8.72 4.61
N SER A 201 -3.19 -8.03 5.45
CA SER A 201 -3.49 -6.62 5.29
C SER A 201 -2.47 -5.79 6.07
N CYS A 202 -1.95 -4.71 5.49
CA CYS A 202 -0.95 -3.87 6.15
C CYS A 202 -1.53 -2.94 7.23
N GLY A 203 -2.84 -2.68 7.21
CA GLY A 203 -3.40 -1.50 7.89
C GLY A 203 -3.32 -0.29 6.96
N CYS A 204 -3.20 0.92 7.52
CA CYS A 204 -3.07 2.16 6.77
C CYS A 204 -1.97 3.07 7.35
N LEU A 205 -1.51 4.08 6.62
CA LEU A 205 -0.71 5.17 7.19
C LEU A 205 -1.47 6.50 7.26
N CYS A 206 -2.76 6.51 6.91
CA CYS A 206 -3.63 7.66 7.06
C CYS A 206 -4.12 7.88 8.49
N LYS A 207 -4.82 9.00 8.73
CA LYS A 207 -5.54 9.23 9.99
C LYS A 207 -6.53 8.06 10.23
N PRO A 208 -6.60 7.48 11.44
CA PRO A 208 -7.43 6.30 11.72
C PRO A 208 -8.93 6.60 11.78
N ILE A 209 -9.31 7.89 11.86
CA ILE A 209 -10.70 8.33 11.75
C ILE A 209 -10.85 9.00 10.38
N PRO A 210 -11.72 8.49 9.49
CA PRO A 210 -11.91 9.09 8.18
C PRO A 210 -12.55 10.48 8.30
N LEU A 211 -12.16 11.36 7.37
CA LEU A 211 -12.77 12.68 7.22
C LEU A 211 -14.14 12.62 6.50
N TYR A 212 -14.47 11.46 5.94
CA TYR A 212 -15.72 11.19 5.24
C TYR A 212 -16.54 10.14 5.98
N GLY A 213 -17.84 10.44 6.17
CA GLY A 213 -18.87 9.48 6.55
C GLY A 213 -18.61 8.67 7.82
N THR A 214 -18.90 9.22 9.01
CA THR A 214 -18.91 8.39 10.23
C THR A 214 -20.20 8.56 11.03
N GLY A 215 -21.31 8.05 10.47
CA GLY A 215 -22.44 7.60 11.29
C GLY A 215 -22.17 6.26 11.99
N ARG A 216 -21.08 5.56 11.65
CA ARG A 216 -20.64 4.29 12.24
C ARG A 216 -19.14 4.32 12.55
N PRO A 217 -18.70 3.79 13.71
CA PRO A 217 -17.29 3.62 14.03
C PRO A 217 -16.55 2.75 13.00
N VAL A 218 -15.26 3.04 12.79
CA VAL A 218 -14.35 2.24 11.97
C VAL A 218 -13.24 1.63 12.84
N GLU A 219 -12.59 0.58 12.33
CA GLU A 219 -11.53 -0.16 13.02
C GLU A 219 -10.17 -0.02 12.31
N TRP A 220 -9.87 1.18 11.80
CA TRP A 220 -8.62 1.41 11.07
C TRP A 220 -7.42 1.32 12.00
N VAL A 221 -6.36 0.67 11.53
CA VAL A 221 -5.13 0.42 12.30
C VAL A 221 -3.95 0.98 11.53
N ASN A 222 -3.18 1.86 12.17
CA ASN A 222 -1.91 2.28 11.58
C ASN A 222 -0.91 1.13 11.61
N GLY A 223 -0.31 0.79 10.47
CA GLY A 223 0.56 -0.37 10.38
C GLY A 223 1.24 -0.56 9.05
N PHE A 224 2.14 -1.54 9.00
CA PHE A 224 2.86 -1.98 7.81
C PHE A 224 3.20 -3.47 7.91
N ILE A 225 3.73 -4.04 6.83
CA ILE A 225 4.19 -5.44 6.78
C ILE A 225 5.71 -5.46 6.71
N LEU A 226 6.34 -6.31 7.53
CA LEU A 226 7.74 -6.70 7.42
C LEU A 226 7.82 -8.18 7.01
N GLY A 227 8.54 -8.47 5.93
CA GLY A 227 8.71 -9.81 5.40
C GLY A 227 10.17 -10.25 5.34
N TYR A 228 10.42 -11.50 5.71
CA TYR A 228 11.66 -12.22 5.43
C TYR A 228 11.36 -13.31 4.40
N LEU A 229 11.91 -13.14 3.20
CA LEU A 229 11.63 -13.95 2.02
C LEU A 229 12.82 -14.87 1.76
N GLY A 230 12.61 -16.18 1.90
CA GLY A 230 13.55 -17.20 1.48
C GLY A 230 13.18 -17.75 0.09
N ARG A 231 14.02 -18.66 -0.42
CA ARG A 231 13.78 -19.31 -1.74
C ARG A 231 12.50 -20.16 -1.77
N ARG A 232 12.18 -20.83 -0.66
CA ARG A 232 11.06 -21.80 -0.57
C ARG A 232 10.08 -21.52 0.56
N SER A 233 10.44 -20.64 1.48
CA SER A 233 9.66 -20.24 2.65
C SER A 233 9.68 -18.73 2.79
N ASP A 234 8.64 -18.19 3.41
CA ASP A 234 8.49 -16.78 3.69
C ASP A 234 7.86 -16.61 5.08
N THR A 235 8.22 -15.55 5.78
CA THR A 235 7.57 -15.17 7.03
C THR A 235 7.25 -13.69 6.95
N LEU A 236 5.99 -13.36 7.21
CA LEU A 236 5.46 -12.01 7.15
C LEU A 236 4.90 -11.63 8.51
N TYR A 237 5.15 -10.41 8.93
CA TYR A 237 4.65 -9.82 10.16
C TYR A 237 3.86 -8.57 9.81
N THR A 238 2.61 -8.48 10.27
CA THR A 238 1.87 -7.22 10.26
C THR A 238 2.24 -6.48 11.54
N ILE A 239 2.93 -5.36 11.42
CA ILE A 239 3.45 -4.58 12.53
C ILE A 239 2.50 -3.40 12.78
N PRO A 240 1.76 -3.38 13.90
CA PRO A 240 0.96 -2.24 14.27
C PRO A 240 1.86 -1.09 14.75
N ILE A 241 1.46 0.13 14.43
CA ILE A 241 2.03 1.35 14.97
C ILE A 241 1.13 1.83 16.11
N MET A 242 1.70 1.93 17.30
CA MET A 242 1.03 2.39 18.51
C MET A 242 1.43 3.85 18.77
N ASP A 243 0.54 4.77 18.37
CA ASP A 243 0.76 6.22 18.41
C ASP A 243 2.00 6.66 17.61
N HIS A 244 3.15 6.76 18.27
CA HIS A 244 4.41 7.22 17.68
C HIS A 244 5.51 6.14 17.68
N ARG A 245 5.18 4.86 17.89
CA ARG A 245 6.17 3.77 17.95
C ARG A 245 5.67 2.42 17.46
N CYS A 246 6.59 1.52 17.11
CA CYS A 246 6.32 0.12 16.86
C CYS A 246 7.44 -0.77 17.42
N ILE A 247 7.14 -2.06 17.61
CA ILE A 247 8.13 -3.08 18.01
C ILE A 247 8.33 -4.05 16.83
N LEU A 248 9.58 -4.23 16.42
CA LEU A 248 9.96 -5.15 15.36
C LEU A 248 10.04 -6.60 15.87
N PRO A 249 10.03 -7.62 15.00
CA PRO A 249 10.06 -9.03 15.40
C PRO A 249 11.30 -9.46 16.20
N ASP A 250 12.38 -8.67 16.16
CA ASP A 250 13.60 -8.90 16.95
C ASP A 250 13.55 -8.22 18.34
N GLY A 251 12.43 -7.62 18.72
CA GLY A 251 12.24 -6.90 19.98
C GLY A 251 12.69 -5.44 19.94
N THR A 252 13.24 -4.95 18.83
CA THR A 252 13.64 -3.55 18.70
C THR A 252 12.42 -2.63 18.69
N GLU A 253 12.42 -1.61 19.54
CA GLU A 253 11.49 -0.48 19.44
C GLU A 253 12.00 0.59 18.45
N VAL A 254 11.10 1.08 17.59
CA VAL A 254 11.35 2.22 16.69
C VAL A 254 10.24 3.25 16.93
N ALA A 255 10.62 4.50 17.17
CA ALA A 255 9.71 5.62 17.42
C ALA A 255 9.94 6.77 16.44
N ALA A 256 8.90 7.58 16.19
CA ALA A 256 8.93 8.81 15.39
C ALA A 256 9.61 10.00 16.08
#